data_AF-A0A5P2UGK9-F1
#
_entry.id   AF-A0A5P2UGK9-F1
#
_cell.length_a   1.000
_cell.length_b   1.000
_cell.length_c   1.000
_cell.angle_alpha   90.00
_cell.angle_beta   90.00
_cell.angle_gamma   90.00
#
_symmetry.space_group_name_H-M   'P 1'
#
loop_
_entity.id
_entity.type
_entity.pdbx_description
1 polymer ?
#
loop_
_entity_poly.entity_id
_entity_poly.type
_entity_poly.pdbx_seq_one_letter_code
_entity_poly.pdbx_strand_id
1 'polypeptide(L)'
;MCLFLYDDDPEPEERVPAGPLYVPARPGPAQVVVRLFRTPLGARTAVGFTSAERLAATLGDAQPWIRLSAPALRAVARPLGAQLLTVDPTLTARPASAPPAAPPASAPPTPETAARTV
;
A
#
# COMPACT_ATOMS: atom_id res chain seq x y z
N MET A 1 -17.21 -49.78 32.65
CA MET A 1 -16.31 -48.61 32.78
C MET A 1 -15.60 -48.46 31.45
N CYS A 2 -16.22 -47.82 30.47
CA CYS A 2 -15.60 -47.51 29.18
C CYS A 2 -15.40 -46.00 29.13
N LEU A 3 -14.15 -45.56 29.27
CA LEU A 3 -13.79 -44.17 29.01
C LEU A 3 -13.66 -44.03 27.50
N PHE A 4 -14.66 -43.42 26.87
CA PHE A 4 -14.53 -42.93 25.51
C PHE A 4 -13.49 -41.81 25.55
N LEU A 5 -12.27 -42.10 25.09
CA LEU A 5 -11.33 -41.08 24.66
C LEU A 5 -12.01 -40.41 23.47
N TYR A 6 -12.61 -39.23 23.70
CA TYR A 6 -12.91 -38.31 22.63
C TYR A 6 -11.57 -37.98 21.99
N ASP A 7 -11.38 -38.48 20.78
CA ASP A 7 -10.38 -37.97 19.85
C ASP A 7 -10.65 -36.47 19.74
N ASP A 8 -9.67 -35.68 20.14
CA ASP A 8 -9.66 -34.23 20.09
C ASP A 8 -9.87 -33.83 18.62
N ASP A 9 -11.13 -33.63 18.22
CA ASP A 9 -11.49 -33.12 16.91
C ASP A 9 -10.80 -31.75 16.81
N PRO A 10 -9.84 -31.56 15.88
CA PRO A 10 -9.12 -30.30 15.81
C PRO A 10 -10.11 -29.22 15.36
N GLU A 11 -10.55 -28.37 16.30
CA GLU A 11 -11.52 -27.32 16.04
C GLU A 11 -11.06 -26.48 14.82
N PRO A 12 -11.82 -26.45 13.70
CA PRO A 12 -11.37 -25.89 12.42
C PRO A 12 -11.44 -24.36 12.38
N GLU A 13 -11.15 -23.68 13.49
CA GLU A 13 -11.44 -22.24 13.63
C GLU A 13 -10.29 -21.36 14.11
N GLU A 14 -9.11 -21.93 14.37
CA GLU A 14 -7.91 -21.11 14.47
C GLU A 14 -7.55 -20.63 13.06
N ARG A 15 -8.25 -19.59 12.56
CA ARG A 15 -7.89 -18.87 11.35
C ARG A 15 -6.55 -18.21 11.62
N VAL A 16 -5.48 -18.99 11.48
CA VAL A 16 -4.12 -18.50 11.49
C VAL A 16 -4.11 -17.35 10.49
N PRO A 17 -3.80 -16.12 10.93
CA PRO A 17 -3.71 -15.02 9.98
C PRO A 17 -2.68 -15.45 8.96
N ALA A 18 -3.12 -15.65 7.70
CA ALA A 18 -2.22 -15.78 6.56
C ALA A 18 -1.19 -14.65 6.76
N GLY A 19 0.07 -15.02 6.97
CA GLY A 19 1.08 -14.17 7.61
C GLY A 19 1.19 -12.76 7.01
N PRO A 20 1.97 -11.87 7.63
CA PRO A 20 2.03 -10.47 7.21
C PRO A 20 2.35 -10.35 5.70
N LEU A 21 1.53 -9.60 5.00
CA LEU A 21 1.66 -9.33 3.57
C LEU A 21 2.74 -8.27 3.34
N TYR A 22 3.40 -8.38 2.19
CA TYR A 22 4.29 -7.37 1.65
C TYR A 22 3.43 -6.30 0.96
N VAL A 23 3.39 -5.11 1.53
CA VAL A 23 2.49 -4.02 1.10
C VAL A 23 3.31 -2.93 0.42
N PRO A 24 2.98 -2.54 -0.82
CA PRO A 24 3.64 -1.43 -1.50
C PRO A 24 3.46 -0.13 -0.72
N ALA A 25 4.57 0.45 -0.28
CA ALA A 25 4.55 1.66 0.52
C ALA A 25 5.81 2.48 0.29
N ARG A 26 5.70 3.80 0.41
CA ARG A 26 6.86 4.70 0.40
C ARG A 26 7.16 5.12 1.84
N PRO A 27 8.22 4.57 2.47
CA PRO A 27 8.68 5.08 3.75
C PRO A 27 9.30 6.47 3.55
N GLY A 28 8.95 7.39 4.44
CA GLY A 28 9.52 8.73 4.57
C GLY A 28 10.00 8.96 6.00
N PRO A 29 10.70 10.08 6.26
CA PRO A 29 11.36 10.33 7.54
C PRO A 29 10.40 10.38 8.75
N ALA A 30 9.13 10.76 8.54
CA ALA A 30 8.13 10.85 9.61
C ALA A 30 6.84 10.07 9.33
N GLN A 31 6.71 9.44 8.16
CA GLN A 31 5.49 8.73 7.77
C GLN A 31 5.78 7.57 6.83
N VAL A 32 4.84 6.62 6.79
CA VAL A 32 4.82 5.57 5.77
C VAL A 32 3.55 5.70 4.95
N VAL A 33 3.70 5.87 3.64
CA VAL A 33 2.57 6.06 2.73
C VAL A 33 2.27 4.76 2.00
N VAL A 34 1.17 4.08 2.34
CA VAL A 34 0.69 2.89 1.63
C VAL A 34 0.08 3.29 0.29
N ARG A 35 0.42 2.55 -0.78
CA ARG A 35 -0.11 2.79 -2.12
C ARG A 35 -1.41 2.01 -2.33
N LEU A 36 -2.48 2.73 -2.66
CA LEU A 36 -3.75 2.12 -3.10
C LEU A 36 -3.78 1.99 -4.62
N PHE A 37 -4.50 0.97 -5.08
CA PHE A 37 -4.66 0.63 -6.49
C PHE A 37 -6.13 0.73 -6.90
N ARG A 38 -6.39 0.52 -8.18
CA ARG A 38 -7.75 0.46 -8.73
C ARG A 38 -8.00 -0.89 -9.37
N THR A 39 -9.21 -1.41 -9.20
CA THR A 39 -9.70 -2.56 -9.95
C THR A 39 -10.01 -2.14 -11.40
N PRO A 40 -10.20 -3.10 -12.34
CA PRO A 40 -10.63 -2.78 -13.71
C PRO A 40 -11.94 -1.99 -13.78
N LEU A 41 -12.82 -2.16 -12.79
CA LEU A 41 -14.06 -1.41 -12.64
C LEU A 41 -13.87 -0.02 -11.98
N GLY A 42 -12.63 0.40 -11.72
CA GLY A 42 -12.27 1.71 -11.19
C GLY A 42 -12.34 1.85 -9.66
N ALA A 43 -12.80 0.81 -8.94
CA ALA A 43 -12.90 0.82 -7.49
C ALA A 43 -11.53 0.82 -6.81
N ARG A 44 -11.38 1.54 -5.69
CA ARG A 44 -10.12 1.54 -4.93
C ARG A 44 -9.95 0.21 -4.19
N THR A 45 -8.74 -0.34 -4.25
CA THR A 45 -8.37 -1.59 -3.56
C THR A 45 -7.01 -1.45 -2.90
N ALA A 46 -6.86 -2.05 -1.72
CA ALA A 46 -5.56 -2.26 -1.11
C ALA A 46 -4.91 -3.50 -1.74
N VAL A 47 -3.60 -3.45 -1.95
CA VAL A 47 -2.85 -4.58 -2.52
C VAL A 47 -1.82 -5.05 -1.51
N GLY A 48 -1.77 -6.36 -1.30
CA GLY A 48 -0.70 -7.02 -0.55
C GLY A 48 -0.17 -8.22 -1.33
N PHE A 49 1.08 -8.56 -1.11
CA PHE A 49 1.72 -9.72 -1.73
C PHE A 49 2.10 -10.74 -0.66
N THR A 50 2.06 -12.01 -1.00
CA THR A 50 2.48 -13.09 -0.09
C THR A 50 4.01 -13.19 0.00
N SER A 51 4.73 -12.69 -1.00
CA SER A 51 6.20 -12.68 -1.03
C SER A 51 6.75 -11.39 -1.64
N ALA A 52 8.00 -11.05 -1.29
CA ALA A 52 8.68 -9.89 -1.85
C ALA A 52 8.97 -10.07 -3.36
N GLU A 53 9.24 -11.30 -3.78
CA GLU A 53 9.50 -11.66 -5.18
C GLU A 53 8.26 -11.43 -6.05
N ARG A 54 7.06 -11.76 -5.55
CA ARG A 54 5.80 -11.47 -6.26
C ARG A 54 5.54 -9.97 -6.38
N LEU A 55 5.85 -9.21 -5.33
CA LEU A 55 5.77 -7.76 -5.34
C LEU A 55 6.71 -7.18 -6.41
N ALA A 56 7.97 -7.62 -6.41
CA ALA A 56 8.99 -7.17 -7.34
C ALA A 56 8.66 -7.55 -8.79
N ALA A 57 8.18 -8.77 -9.03
CA ALA A 57 7.73 -9.20 -10.36
C ALA A 57 6.56 -8.36 -10.89
N THR A 58 5.71 -7.84 -10.00
CA THR A 58 4.50 -7.09 -10.37
C THR A 58 4.75 -5.58 -10.50
N LEU A 59 5.56 -5.00 -9.60
CA LEU A 59 5.74 -3.55 -9.48
C LEU A 59 7.17 -3.08 -9.81
N GLY A 60 8.09 -4.01 -10.06
CA GLY A 60 9.52 -3.79 -10.25
C GLY A 60 10.31 -3.88 -8.95
N ASP A 61 11.59 -4.28 -9.05
CA ASP A 61 12.50 -4.49 -7.91
C ASP A 61 12.75 -3.22 -7.08
N ALA A 62 12.61 -2.04 -7.71
CA ALA A 62 12.80 -0.75 -7.05
C ALA A 62 11.61 -0.31 -6.19
N GLN A 63 10.51 -1.06 -6.16
CA GLN A 63 9.31 -0.68 -5.42
C GLN A 63 9.52 -0.93 -3.90
N PRO A 64 9.56 0.12 -3.05
CA PRO A 64 9.62 -0.05 -1.61
C PRO A 64 8.34 -0.67 -1.04
N TRP A 65 8.49 -1.38 0.08
CA TRP A 65 7.42 -2.11 0.75
C TRP A 65 7.58 -2.14 2.27
N ILE A 66 6.48 -2.42 2.97
CA ILE A 66 6.44 -2.74 4.40
C ILE A 66 5.72 -4.07 4.63
N ARG A 67 5.81 -4.63 5.84
CA ARG A 67 5.02 -5.80 6.24
C ARG A 67 3.82 -5.37 7.08
N LEU A 68 2.62 -5.77 6.68
CA LEU A 68 1.40 -5.56 7.44
C LEU A 68 0.54 -6.81 7.42
N SER A 69 -0.16 -7.09 8.53
CA SER A 69 -1.20 -8.11 8.52
C SER A 69 -2.36 -7.67 7.61
N ALA A 70 -3.03 -8.64 6.99
CA ALA A 70 -4.25 -8.39 6.22
C ALA A 70 -5.30 -7.54 6.98
N PRO A 71 -5.62 -7.80 8.27
CA PRO A 71 -6.56 -6.94 9.02
C PRO A 71 -6.03 -5.52 9.23
N ALA A 72 -4.74 -5.33 9.52
CA ALA A 72 -4.16 -3.99 9.67
C ALA A 72 -4.23 -3.20 8.35
N LEU A 73 -3.90 -3.84 7.23
CA LEU A 73 -4.00 -3.23 5.90
C LEU A 73 -5.44 -2.81 5.58
N ARG A 74 -6.43 -3.66 5.87
CA ARG A 74 -7.85 -3.30 5.70
C ARG A 74 -8.26 -2.14 6.59
N ALA A 75 -7.80 -2.11 7.84
CA ALA A 75 -8.12 -1.03 8.78
C ALA A 75 -7.63 0.33 8.28
N VAL A 76 -6.41 0.38 7.73
CA VAL A 76 -5.83 1.60 7.14
C VAL A 76 -6.54 1.99 5.83
N ALA A 77 -6.93 1.01 5.00
CA ALA A 77 -7.51 1.26 3.68
C ALA A 77 -9.00 1.64 3.70
N ARG A 78 -9.77 1.11 4.65
CA ARG A 78 -11.23 1.33 4.77
C ARG A 78 -11.63 2.81 4.82
N PRO A 79 -11.04 3.68 5.67
CA PRO A 79 -11.40 5.11 5.69
C PRO A 79 -11.07 5.86 4.39
N LEU A 80 -10.19 5.29 3.54
CA LEU A 80 -9.80 5.87 2.26
C LEU A 80 -10.71 5.41 1.08
N GLY A 81 -11.76 4.64 1.39
CA GLY A 81 -12.72 4.09 0.42
C GLY A 81 -12.26 2.81 -0.26
N ALA A 82 -11.16 2.19 0.19
CA ALA A 82 -10.69 0.91 -0.31
C ALA A 82 -11.20 -0.22 0.59
N GLN A 83 -12.39 -0.75 0.27
CA GLN A 83 -13.01 -1.83 1.03
C GLN A 83 -12.47 -3.22 0.66
N LEU A 84 -11.91 -3.36 -0.54
CA LEU A 84 -11.33 -4.60 -1.04
C LEU A 84 -9.83 -4.67 -0.70
N LEU A 85 -9.38 -5.88 -0.34
CA LEU A 85 -7.97 -6.26 -0.28
C LEU A 85 -7.71 -7.31 -1.37
N THR A 86 -6.84 -6.98 -2.31
CA THR A 86 -6.38 -7.89 -3.36
C THR A 86 -5.02 -8.45 -2.97
N VAL A 87 -4.90 -9.78 -2.96
CA VAL A 87 -3.64 -10.48 -2.65
C VAL A 87 -3.02 -11.01 -3.94
N ASP A 88 -1.73 -10.78 -4.15
CA ASP A 88 -0.95 -11.19 -5.33
C ASP A 88 -1.64 -10.89 -6.67
N PRO A 89 -1.98 -9.62 -6.96
CA PRO A 89 -2.60 -9.28 -8.24
C PRO A 89 -1.63 -9.49 -9.41
N THR A 90 -2.15 -10.02 -10.50
CA THR A 90 -1.48 -9.95 -11.80
C THR A 90 -1.81 -8.61 -12.47
N LEU A 91 -0.93 -7.63 -12.35
CA LEU A 91 -1.04 -6.37 -13.09
C LEU A 91 -0.54 -6.57 -14.53
N THR A 92 -1.47 -6.57 -15.48
CA THR A 92 -1.14 -6.63 -16.92
C THR A 92 -0.88 -5.23 -17.52
N ALA A 93 -1.09 -4.17 -16.75
CA ALA A 93 -0.87 -2.79 -17.19
C ALA A 93 0.59 -2.38 -17.00
N ARG A 94 1.19 -1.80 -18.05
CA ARG A 94 2.56 -1.27 -18.05
C ARG A 94 2.76 -0.27 -16.90
N PRO A 95 3.90 -0.29 -16.18
CA PRO A 95 4.17 0.68 -15.13
C PRO A 95 4.04 2.11 -15.66
N ALA A 96 3.24 2.92 -14.96
CA ALA A 96 3.12 4.34 -15.28
C ALA A 96 4.48 5.01 -15.00
N SER A 97 5.10 5.60 -16.03
CA SER A 97 6.27 6.46 -15.86
C SER A 97 5.96 7.55 -14.84
N ALA A 98 6.92 7.83 -13.97
CA ALA A 98 6.80 8.92 -13.02
C ALA A 98 6.47 10.23 -13.77
N PRO A 99 5.50 11.03 -13.31
CA PRO A 99 5.25 12.33 -13.90
C PRO A 99 6.54 13.17 -13.76
N PRO A 100 6.92 13.96 -14.78
CA PRO A 100 8.08 14.83 -14.68
C PRO A 100 7.94 15.74 -13.46
N ALA A 101 9.01 15.88 -12.69
CA ALA A 101 9.05 16.78 -11.56
C ALA A 101 8.63 18.18 -12.03
N ALA A 102 7.60 18.75 -11.39
CA ALA A 102 7.18 20.11 -11.69
C ALA A 102 8.39 21.05 -11.50
N PRO A 103 8.66 21.97 -12.44
CA PRO A 103 9.73 22.94 -12.27
C PRO A 103 9.48 23.77 -10.99
N PRO A 104 10.54 24.18 -10.26
CA PRO A 104 10.36 25.02 -9.09
C PRO A 104 9.63 26.29 -9.52
N ALA A 105 8.53 26.60 -8.84
CA ALA A 105 7.81 27.84 -9.05
C ALA A 105 8.78 29.01 -8.89
N SER A 106 8.97 29.79 -9.97
CA SER A 106 9.80 30.99 -9.96
C SER A 106 9.40 31.86 -8.78
N ALA A 107 10.39 32.20 -7.95
CA ALA A 107 10.23 33.12 -6.84
C ALA A 107 9.54 34.42 -7.32
N PRO A 108 8.65 35.02 -6.50
CA PRO A 108 8.03 36.28 -6.85
C PRO A 108 9.10 37.37 -7.05
N PRO A 109 8.98 38.26 -8.05
CA PRO A 109 9.88 39.39 -8.17
C PRO A 109 9.75 40.25 -6.90
N THR A 110 10.87 40.48 -6.22
CA THR A 110 10.98 41.44 -5.12
C THR A 110 10.48 42.81 -5.60
N PRO A 111 9.57 43.50 -4.88
CA PRO A 111 9.19 44.85 -5.23
C PRO A 111 10.40 45.78 -5.07
N GLU A 112 10.83 46.34 -6.19
CA GLU A 112 11.78 47.44 -6.29
C GLU A 112 11.22 48.64 -5.51
N THR A 113 11.83 48.95 -4.37
CA THR A 113 11.53 50.18 -3.62
C THR A 113 11.97 51.38 -4.44
N ALA A 114 10.97 52.08 -4.98
CA ALA A 114 11.10 53.43 -5.52
C ALA A 114 11.66 54.38 -4.45
N ALA A 115 12.94 54.73 -4.54
CA ALA A 115 13.50 55.88 -3.85
C ALA A 115 13.18 57.13 -4.66
N ARG A 116 12.13 57.81 -4.21
CA ARG A 116 11.62 59.08 -4.74
C ARG A 116 12.61 60.21 -4.41
N THR A 117 13.05 60.91 -5.44
CA THR A 117 13.71 62.23 -5.43
C THR A 117 13.02 63.22 -4.50
N VAL A 118 13.80 63.86 -3.60
CA VAL A 118 13.73 65.29 -3.24
C VAL A 118 15.12 65.76 -2.86
#